data_AF-A0A6J6VXM2-F1
#
_entry.id   AF-A0A6J6VXM2-F1
#
_cell.length_a   1.000
_cell.length_b   1.000
_cell.length_c   1.000
_cell.angle_alpha   90.00
_cell.angle_beta   90.00
_cell.angle_gamma   90.00
#
_symmetry.space_group_name_H-M   'P 1'
#
loop_
_entity.id
_entity.type
_entity.pdbx_description
1 polymer ?
#
loop_
_entity_poly.entity_id
_entity_poly.type
_entity_poly.pdbx_seq_one_letter_code
_entity_poly.pdbx_strand_id
1 'polypeptide(L)'
;MDRRRTKKYDKAYFDRWYRRHGIGAPAEVGRAARFTLATAEHLLMRPVRRVLDIGCGEGAWRAPLLAARPGLRYVGFDPST
;
A
#
# COMPACT_ATOMS: atom_id res chain seq x y z
N MET A 1 4.76 -29.29 -26.99
CA MET A 1 5.17 -28.91 -25.62
C MET A 1 4.81 -27.46 -25.43
N ASP A 2 3.62 -27.19 -24.89
CA ASP A 2 3.09 -25.83 -24.72
C ASP A 2 3.81 -25.15 -23.55
N ARG A 3 4.69 -24.19 -23.88
CA ARG A 3 5.33 -23.31 -22.90
C ARG A 3 4.25 -22.37 -22.37
N ARG A 4 3.62 -22.74 -21.25
CA ARG A 4 2.78 -21.83 -20.46
C ARG A 4 3.46 -20.47 -20.37
N ARG A 5 2.90 -19.48 -21.07
CA ARG A 5 3.44 -18.12 -21.12
C ARG A 5 3.24 -17.50 -19.74
N THR A 6 4.27 -17.54 -18.88
CA THR A 6 4.19 -16.98 -17.54
C THR A 6 3.87 -15.49 -17.64
N LYS A 7 2.78 -15.07 -16.99
CA LYS A 7 2.42 -13.65 -16.92
C LYS A 7 3.54 -12.90 -16.21
N LYS A 8 4.18 -11.96 -16.91
CA LYS A 8 5.18 -11.08 -16.33
C LYS A 8 4.50 -9.89 -15.67
N TYR A 9 4.76 -9.71 -14.39
CA TYR A 9 4.38 -8.53 -13.62
C TYR A 9 5.60 -7.61 -13.55
N ASP A 10 5.83 -6.87 -14.63
CA ASP A 10 6.93 -5.93 -14.76
C ASP A 10 6.44 -4.48 -14.62
N LYS A 11 7.37 -3.53 -14.66
CA LYS A 11 7.07 -2.10 -14.58
C LYS A 11 6.06 -1.66 -15.65
N ALA A 12 6.13 -2.19 -16.87
CA ALA A 12 5.21 -1.83 -17.95
C ALA A 12 3.79 -2.31 -17.66
N TYR A 13 3.63 -3.50 -17.07
CA TYR A 13 2.36 -3.99 -16.56
C TYR A 13 1.81 -3.07 -15.46
N PHE A 14 2.67 -2.68 -14.50
CA PHE A 14 2.29 -1.78 -13.42
C PHE A 14 1.85 -0.41 -13.94
N ASP A 15 2.62 0.19 -14.85
CA ASP A 15 2.30 1.47 -15.47
C ASP A 15 0.95 1.44 -16.18
N ARG A 16 0.70 0.36 -16.93
CA ARG A 16 -0.55 0.18 -17.68
C ARG A 16 -1.74 0.06 -16.74
N TRP A 17 -1.67 -0.80 -15.73
CA TRP A 17 -2.86 -1.20 -14.96
C TRP A 17 -3.06 -0.42 -13.67
N TYR A 18 -2.00 0.11 -13.07
CA TYR A 18 -2.07 0.74 -11.75
C TYR A 18 -1.78 2.23 -11.79
N ARG A 19 -0.77 2.68 -12.54
CA ARG A 19 -0.48 4.13 -12.66
C ARG A 19 -1.47 4.87 -13.53
N ARG A 20 -1.81 4.31 -14.71
CA ARG A 20 -2.73 4.97 -15.66
C ARG A 20 -4.21 4.87 -15.27
N HIS A 21 -4.63 3.74 -14.70
CA HIS A 21 -6.03 3.52 -14.31
C HIS A 21 -6.30 3.86 -12.84
N GLY A 22 -5.26 4.00 -12.02
CA GLY A 22 -5.35 4.24 -10.58
C GLY A 22 -5.77 3.00 -9.79
N ILE A 23 -5.60 3.07 -8.47
CA ILE A 23 -6.12 2.07 -7.52
C ILE A 23 -7.07 2.78 -6.56
N GLY A 24 -8.37 2.70 -6.85
CA GLY A 24 -9.43 3.28 -6.03
C GLY A 24 -9.40 4.81 -5.95
N ALA A 25 -10.46 5.41 -5.42
CA ALA A 25 -10.47 6.84 -5.15
C ALA A 25 -9.57 7.16 -3.95
N PRO A 26 -8.87 8.33 -3.91
CA PRO A 26 -8.01 8.70 -2.78
C PRO A 26 -8.70 8.64 -1.41
N ALA A 27 -10.00 8.95 -1.37
CA ALA A 27 -10.82 8.86 -0.16
C ALA A 27 -11.02 7.41 0.32
N GLU A 28 -11.18 6.46 -0.60
CA GLU A 28 -11.31 5.02 -0.28
C GLU A 28 -10.01 4.48 0.29
N VAL A 29 -8.88 4.78 -0.36
CA VAL A 29 -7.53 4.42 0.13
C VAL A 29 -7.30 4.97 1.54
N GLY A 30 -7.64 6.24 1.75
CA GLY A 30 -7.53 6.87 3.06
C GLY A 30 -8.43 6.25 4.12
N ARG A 31 -9.63 5.77 3.77
CA ARG A 31 -10.51 5.05 4.71
C ARG A 31 -9.92 3.69 5.08
N ALA A 32 -9.47 2.92 4.10
CA ALA A 32 -8.85 1.61 4.33
C ALA A 32 -7.62 1.73 5.24
N ALA A 33 -6.71 2.67 4.94
CA ALA A 33 -5.51 2.88 5.74
C ALA A 33 -5.81 3.19 7.23
N ARG A 34 -6.78 4.07 7.48
CA ARG A 34 -7.20 4.43 8.85
C ARG A 34 -7.87 3.27 9.57
N PHE A 35 -8.73 2.52 8.87
CA PHE A 35 -9.38 1.34 9.43
C PHE A 35 -8.35 0.30 9.85
N THR A 36 -7.42 -0.07 8.95
CA THR A 36 -6.37 -1.05 9.24
C THR A 36 -5.50 -0.63 10.43
N LEU A 37 -5.10 0.64 10.51
CA LEU A 37 -4.32 1.16 11.63
C LEU A 37 -5.09 1.04 12.95
N ALA A 38 -6.35 1.47 12.98
CA ALA A 38 -7.19 1.41 14.18
C ALA A 38 -7.42 -0.02 14.65
N THR A 39 -7.70 -0.95 13.72
CA THR A 39 -7.83 -2.38 14.02
C THR A 39 -6.54 -2.95 14.58
N ALA A 40 -5.39 -2.64 13.99
CA ALA A 40 -4.10 -3.11 14.48
C ALA A 40 -3.81 -2.62 15.90
N GLU A 41 -4.06 -1.33 16.19
CA GLU A 41 -3.84 -0.77 17.52
C GLU A 41 -4.82 -1.32 18.57
N HIS A 42 -6.07 -1.57 18.17
CA HIS A 42 -7.05 -2.25 19.01
C HIS A 42 -6.58 -3.66 19.38
N LEU A 43 -6.15 -4.46 18.40
CA LEU A 43 -5.69 -5.83 18.64
C LEU A 43 -4.38 -5.89 19.43
N LEU A 44 -3.46 -4.95 19.20
CA LEU A 44 -2.17 -4.88 19.88
C LEU A 44 -2.25 -4.18 21.24
N MET A 45 -3.38 -3.56 21.57
CA MET A 45 -3.60 -2.76 22.78
C MET A 45 -2.54 -1.67 23.00
N ARG A 46 -1.97 -1.15 21.91
CA ARG A 46 -0.92 -0.13 21.94
C ARG A 46 -0.81 0.62 20.62
N PRO A 47 -0.26 1.85 20.61
CA PRO A 47 0.02 2.57 19.37
C PRO A 47 0.99 1.82 18.45
N VAL A 48 0.69 1.81 17.15
CA VAL A 48 1.63 1.33 16.14
C VAL A 48 2.68 2.41 15.90
N ARG A 49 3.96 2.04 15.99
CA ARG A 49 5.09 2.97 15.81
C ARG A 49 5.80 2.83 14.47
N ARG A 50 5.67 1.66 13.82
CA ARG A 50 6.37 1.34 12.58
C ARG A 50 5.44 0.54 11.66
N VAL A 51 5.42 0.90 10.38
CA VAL A 51 4.69 0.17 9.33
C VAL A 51 5.67 -0.20 8.23
N LEU A 52 5.60 -1.45 7.80
CA LEU A 52 6.19 -1.94 6.55
C LEU A 52 5.03 -2.20 5.57
N ASP A 53 5.06 -1.54 4.43
CA ASP A 53 4.05 -1.64 3.38
C ASP A 53 4.67 -2.31 2.14
N ILE A 54 4.28 -3.57 1.89
CA ILE A 54 4.82 -4.40 0.81
C ILE A 54 3.87 -4.34 -0.38
N GLY A 55 4.39 -3.98 -1.55
CA GLY A 55 3.57 -3.70 -2.73
C GLY A 55 2.90 -2.32 -2.60
N CYS A 56 3.59 -1.35 -2.01
CA CYS A 56 3.02 -0.04 -1.71
C CYS A 56 2.71 0.80 -2.95
N GLY A 57 3.17 0.40 -4.13
CA GLY A 57 3.16 1.21 -5.35
C GLY A 57 3.81 2.57 -5.09
N GLU A 58 3.03 3.62 -5.26
CA GLU A 58 3.46 5.01 -5.01
C GLU A 58 3.32 5.45 -3.53
N GLY A 59 3.02 4.53 -2.63
CA GLY A 59 2.95 4.79 -1.19
C GLY A 59 1.67 5.52 -0.76
N ALA A 60 0.53 5.23 -1.39
CA ALA A 60 -0.73 5.95 -1.18
C ALA A 60 -1.24 5.90 0.28
N TRP A 61 -0.80 4.91 1.06
CA TRP A 61 -1.15 4.77 2.48
C TRP A 61 -0.30 5.65 3.40
N ARG A 62 0.88 6.11 2.95
CA ARG A 62 1.83 6.83 3.79
C ARG A 62 1.23 8.10 4.41
N ALA A 63 0.64 8.96 3.58
CA ALA A 63 0.05 10.21 4.04
C ALA A 63 -1.12 10.02 5.02
N PRO A 64 -2.16 9.20 4.73
CA PRO A 64 -3.26 8.99 5.68
C PRO A 64 -2.82 8.32 6.98
N LEU A 65 -1.83 7.41 6.94
CA LEU A 65 -1.27 6.80 8.14
C LEU A 65 -0.53 7.80 9.02
N LEU A 66 0.32 8.66 8.44
CA LEU A 66 1.04 9.70 9.18
C LEU A 66 0.10 10.76 9.76
N ALA A 67 -0.99 11.08 9.05
CA ALA A 67 -2.02 11.99 9.55
C ALA A 67 -2.77 11.40 10.76
N ALA A 68 -3.09 10.10 10.72
CA ALA A 68 -3.80 9.43 11.81
C ALA A 68 -2.88 9.13 13.02
N ARG A 69 -1.59 8.88 12.79
CA ARG A 69 -0.59 8.61 13.83
C ARG A 69 0.67 9.44 13.58
N PRO A 70 0.69 10.71 14.04
CA PRO A 70 1.89 11.54 13.99
C PRO A 70 3.05 10.83 14.71
N GLY A 71 4.21 10.76 14.05
CA GLY A 71 5.41 10.07 14.55
C GLY A 71 5.53 8.60 14.14
N LEU A 72 4.56 8.04 13.41
CA LEU A 72 4.70 6.72 12.78
C LEU A 72 5.90 6.72 11.80
N ARG A 73 6.76 5.71 11.89
CA ARG A 73 7.77 5.45 10.85
C ARG A 73 7.21 4.52 9.79
N TYR A 74 7.07 5.03 8.57
CA TYR A 74 6.61 4.26 7.41
C TYR A 74 7.79 3.84 6.53
N VAL A 75 7.82 2.57 6.14
CA VAL A 75 8.73 2.01 5.13
C VAL A 75 7.88 1.34 4.06
N GLY A 76 7.96 1.83 2.83
CA GLY A 76 7.34 1.20 1.67
C GLY A 76 8.36 0.40 0.87
N PHE A 77 7.94 -0.74 0.34
CA PHE A 77 8.74 -1.56 -0.57
C PHE A 77 7.87 -2.04 -1.74
N ASP A 78 8.21 -1.63 -2.95
CA ASP A 78 7.60 -2.12 -4.18
C ASP A 78 8.67 -2.20 -5.28
N PRO A 79 8.88 -3.37 -5.90
CA PRO A 79 9.87 -3.54 -6.97
C PRO A 79 9.45 -2.89 -8.30
N SER A 80 8.22 -2.39 -8.39
CA SER A 80 7.63 -1.81 -9.61
C SER A 80 7.76 -0.29 -9.68
N THR A 81 8.17 0.37 -8.59
CA THR A 81 8.30 1.82 -8.46
C THR A 81 9.70 2.27 -8.06
#